data_AF-A0A2K3JAT0-F1
#
_entry.id   AF-A0A2K3JAT0-F1
#
_cell.length_a   1.000
_cell.length_b   1.000
_cell.length_c   1.000
_cell.angle_alpha   90.00
_cell.angle_beta   90.00
_cell.angle_gamma   90.00
#
_symmetry.space_group_name_H-M   'P 1'
#
loop_
_entity.id
_entity.type
_entity.pdbx_description
1 polymer ?
#
loop_
_entity_poly.entity_id
_entity_poly.type
_entity_poly.pdbx_seq_one_letter_code
_entity_poly.pdbx_strand_id
1 'polypeptide(L)'
;MLIEILFIFLFIVLNGFFSGSEVAVIATRKTRVTELEKLGKKNAQTLHKLKSNPDRFLATVQVGITVVGAMASGIGGASAIRALDPYVKSIPVTLISSYSEAISVAAVVLVISYFTLVLGELLPKSIALKSPEKIALIVARPILMFSKITSLIVSFLTLSTNTFLKIFGLQLYSQKSFVTEEEIKMFIREGKDIGFFEPEEEKLIHSVFEFT
;
A
#
# COMPACT_ATOMS: atom_id res chain seq x y z
N MET A 1 -3.50 -29.87 -10.90
CA MET A 1 -2.42 -29.57 -9.93
C MET A 1 -1.44 -28.52 -10.44
N LEU A 2 -0.73 -28.75 -11.56
CA LEU A 2 0.30 -27.81 -12.04
C LEU A 2 -0.25 -26.42 -12.39
N ILE A 3 -1.41 -26.38 -13.07
CA ILE A 3 -2.07 -25.13 -13.46
C ILE A 3 -2.50 -24.32 -12.24
N GLU A 4 -3.05 -24.96 -11.20
CA GLU A 4 -3.45 -24.26 -9.97
C GLU A 4 -2.25 -23.68 -9.23
N ILE A 5 -1.14 -24.43 -9.15
CA ILE A 5 0.11 -23.97 -8.54
C ILE A 5 0.65 -22.76 -9.30
N LEU A 6 0.62 -22.78 -10.63
CA LEU A 6 1.04 -21.65 -11.46
C LEU A 6 0.19 -20.41 -11.20
N PHE A 7 -1.14 -20.56 -11.09
CA PHE A 7 -2.02 -19.44 -10.76
C PHE A 7 -1.79 -18.90 -9.34
N ILE A 8 -1.63 -19.78 -8.35
CA ILE A 8 -1.31 -19.37 -6.97
C ILE A 8 0.00 -18.58 -6.95
N PHE A 9 1.03 -19.07 -7.64
CA PHE A 9 2.31 -18.38 -7.73
C PHE A 9 2.17 -17.01 -8.41
N LEU A 10 1.44 -16.94 -9.54
CA LEU A 10 1.16 -15.69 -10.24
C LEU A 10 0.43 -14.69 -9.32
N PHE A 11 -0.55 -15.15 -8.55
CA PHE A 11 -1.26 -14.30 -7.60
C PHE A 11 -0.36 -13.82 -6.46
N ILE A 12 0.52 -14.66 -5.92
CA ILE A 12 1.51 -14.22 -4.92
C ILE A 12 2.40 -13.11 -5.49
N VAL A 13 2.87 -13.25 -6.74
CA VAL A 13 3.68 -12.22 -7.41
C VAL A 13 2.90 -10.93 -7.64
N LEU A 14 1.64 -11.03 -8.10
CA LEU A 14 0.77 -9.88 -8.29
C LEU A 14 0.46 -9.17 -6.97
N ASN A 15 0.25 -9.92 -5.89
CA ASN A 15 0.09 -9.37 -4.55
C ASN A 15 1.34 -8.58 -4.14
N GLY A 16 2.52 -9.16 -4.39
CA GLY A 16 3.80 -8.49 -4.16
C GLY A 16 3.98 -7.22 -4.95
N PHE A 17 3.55 -7.21 -6.21
CA PHE A 17 3.54 -6.01 -7.03
C PHE A 17 2.68 -4.91 -6.40
N PHE A 18 1.45 -5.21 -5.96
CA PHE A 18 0.57 -4.21 -5.34
C PHE A 18 1.11 -3.73 -3.99
N SER A 19 1.50 -4.67 -3.13
CA SER A 19 2.05 -4.40 -1.80
C SER A 19 3.34 -3.57 -1.83
N GLY A 20 4.27 -3.90 -2.74
CA GLY A 20 5.47 -3.10 -2.96
C GLY A 20 5.17 -1.73 -3.56
N SER A 21 4.18 -1.64 -4.45
CA SER A 21 3.74 -0.36 -5.03
C SER A 21 3.20 0.60 -3.96
N GLU A 22 2.40 0.09 -3.03
CA GLU A 22 1.86 0.84 -1.89
C GLU A 22 2.98 1.57 -1.16
N VAL A 23 3.95 0.80 -0.66
CA VAL A 23 5.04 1.32 0.17
C VAL A 23 5.96 2.23 -0.62
N ALA A 24 6.28 1.92 -1.89
CA ALA A 24 7.12 2.77 -2.70
C ALA A 24 6.52 4.17 -2.92
N VAL A 25 5.23 4.25 -3.23
CA VAL A 25 4.53 5.52 -3.49
C VAL A 25 4.34 6.33 -2.20
N ILE A 26 4.01 5.67 -1.10
CA ILE A 26 3.85 6.33 0.22
C ILE A 26 5.19 6.88 0.70
N ALA A 27 6.25 6.07 0.65
CA ALA A 27 7.58 6.43 1.14
C ALA A 27 8.27 7.51 0.29
N THR A 28 7.92 7.64 -1.00
CA THR A 28 8.49 8.69 -1.86
C THR A 28 7.98 10.06 -1.44
N ARG A 29 8.85 10.99 -1.01
CA ARG A 29 8.44 12.35 -0.57
C ARG A 29 7.82 13.18 -1.71
N LYS A 30 6.85 14.04 -1.39
CA LYS A 30 6.17 14.91 -2.38
C LYS A 30 7.15 15.84 -3.10
N THR A 31 8.02 16.52 -2.35
CA THR A 31 9.07 17.41 -2.89
C THR A 31 9.95 16.71 -3.92
N ARG A 32 10.29 15.45 -3.63
CA ARG A 32 11.09 14.62 -4.53
C ARG A 32 10.35 14.24 -5.80
N VAL A 33 9.04 13.96 -5.75
CA VAL A 33 8.24 13.75 -6.96
C VAL A 33 8.27 14.98 -7.86
N THR A 34 8.09 16.18 -7.28
CA THR A 34 8.16 17.44 -8.02
C THR A 34 9.53 17.65 -8.67
N GLU A 35 10.62 17.30 -7.97
CA GLU A 35 11.97 17.33 -8.53
C GLU A 35 12.13 16.36 -9.71
N LEU A 36 11.64 15.13 -9.57
CA LEU A 36 11.67 14.12 -10.64
C LEU A 36 10.87 14.56 -11.88
N GLU A 37 9.78 15.30 -11.70
CA GLU A 37 9.02 15.92 -12.79
C GLU A 37 9.84 17.00 -13.51
N LYS A 38 10.50 17.89 -12.75
CA LYS A 38 11.39 18.93 -13.31
C LYS A 38 12.57 18.33 -14.07
N LEU A 39 13.11 17.22 -13.58
CA LEU A 39 14.18 16.45 -14.23
C LEU A 39 13.68 15.62 -15.44
N GLY A 40 12.41 15.71 -15.81
CA GLY A 40 11.84 15.03 -16.96
C GLY A 40 11.84 13.49 -16.84
N LYS A 41 11.87 12.94 -15.62
CA LYS A 41 11.93 11.48 -15.44
C LYS A 41 10.64 10.83 -15.92
N LYS A 42 10.78 9.71 -16.63
CA LYS A 42 9.66 8.91 -17.13
C LYS A 42 8.74 8.52 -15.97
N ASN A 43 7.42 8.65 -16.19
CA ASN A 43 6.35 8.39 -15.22
C ASN A 43 6.28 9.33 -14.00
N ALA A 44 7.15 10.34 -13.85
CA ALA A 44 7.10 11.27 -12.71
C ALA A 44 5.75 12.00 -12.61
N GLN A 45 5.20 12.48 -13.73
CA GLN A 45 3.85 13.07 -13.78
C GLN A 45 2.74 12.10 -13.38
N THR A 46 2.92 10.82 -13.66
CA THR A 46 1.94 9.80 -13.26
C THR A 46 2.02 9.54 -11.76
N LEU A 47 3.25 9.46 -11.23
CA LEU A 47 3.48 9.34 -9.79
C LEU A 47 2.92 10.54 -9.04
N HIS A 48 3.08 11.76 -9.56
CA HIS A 48 2.47 12.96 -9.00
C HIS A 48 0.95 12.82 -8.89
N LYS A 49 0.28 12.40 -9.97
CA LYS A 49 -1.19 12.19 -9.96
C LYS A 49 -1.63 11.17 -8.89
N LEU A 50 -0.88 10.09 -8.71
CA LEU A 50 -1.17 9.10 -7.66
C LEU A 50 -0.98 9.68 -6.26
N LYS A 51 0.11 10.42 -6.02
CA LYS A 51 0.39 11.08 -4.74
C LYS A 51 -0.59 12.22 -4.40
N SER A 52 -1.16 12.85 -5.43
CA SER A 52 -2.11 13.94 -5.28
C SER A 52 -3.50 13.49 -4.81
N ASN A 53 -3.82 12.19 -4.94
CA ASN A 53 -5.07 11.58 -4.48
C ASN A 53 -4.78 10.28 -3.69
N PRO A 54 -4.20 10.37 -2.49
CA PRO A 54 -3.76 9.19 -1.74
C PRO A 54 -4.90 8.25 -1.37
N ASP A 55 -6.09 8.76 -1.02
CA ASP A 55 -7.24 7.91 -0.66
C ASP A 55 -7.62 6.98 -1.82
N ARG A 56 -7.71 7.54 -3.03
CA ARG A 56 -7.99 6.78 -4.25
C ARG A 56 -6.89 5.78 -4.58
N PHE A 57 -5.63 6.18 -4.38
CA PHE A 57 -4.48 5.30 -4.59
C PHE A 57 -4.49 4.11 -3.62
N LEU A 58 -4.67 4.38 -2.32
CA LEU A 58 -4.75 3.35 -1.27
C LEU A 58 -5.90 2.39 -1.56
N ALA A 59 -7.10 2.90 -1.86
CA ALA A 59 -8.24 2.07 -2.21
C ALA A 59 -7.97 1.23 -3.48
N THR A 60 -7.30 1.79 -4.49
CA THR A 60 -6.94 1.07 -5.71
C THR A 60 -6.00 -0.11 -5.41
N VAL A 61 -4.93 0.14 -4.66
CA VAL A 61 -3.93 -0.89 -4.36
C VAL A 61 -4.52 -1.96 -3.44
N GLN A 62 -5.33 -1.55 -2.46
CA GLN A 62 -5.98 -2.47 -1.52
C GLN A 62 -6.98 -3.40 -2.23
N VAL A 63 -7.71 -2.90 -3.23
CA VAL A 63 -8.55 -3.75 -4.10
C VAL A 63 -7.70 -4.81 -4.80
N GLY A 64 -6.53 -4.42 -5.33
CA GLY A 64 -5.59 -5.35 -5.94
C GLY A 64 -5.14 -6.44 -4.98
N ILE A 65 -4.62 -6.06 -3.81
CA ILE A 65 -4.16 -6.98 -2.75
C ILE A 65 -5.28 -7.95 -2.37
N THR A 66 -6.49 -7.43 -2.13
CA THR A 66 -7.63 -8.22 -1.66
C THR A 66 -8.09 -9.23 -2.72
N VAL A 67 -8.29 -8.78 -3.96
CA VAL A 67 -8.77 -9.66 -5.04
C VAL A 67 -7.77 -10.76 -5.32
N VAL A 68 -6.49 -10.41 -5.44
CA VAL A 68 -5.44 -11.35 -5.77
C VAL A 68 -5.22 -12.35 -4.63
N GLY A 69 -5.22 -11.88 -3.38
CA GLY A 69 -5.14 -12.74 -2.19
C GLY A 69 -6.33 -13.70 -2.06
N ALA A 70 -7.56 -13.21 -2.30
CA ALA A 70 -8.76 -14.03 -2.29
C ALA A 70 -8.73 -15.11 -3.38
N MET A 71 -8.27 -14.77 -4.59
CA MET A 71 -8.11 -15.75 -5.67
C MET A 71 -7.06 -16.82 -5.35
N ALA A 72 -5.90 -16.43 -4.80
CA ALA A 72 -4.87 -17.38 -4.37
C ALA A 72 -5.40 -18.35 -3.31
N SER A 73 -6.09 -17.83 -2.29
CA SER A 73 -6.68 -18.63 -1.21
C SER A 73 -7.79 -19.56 -1.71
N GLY A 74 -8.69 -19.05 -2.56
CA GLY A 74 -9.79 -19.84 -3.12
C GLY A 74 -9.31 -21.02 -3.99
N ILE A 75 -8.37 -20.77 -4.91
CA ILE A 75 -7.77 -21.85 -5.73
C ILE A 75 -6.96 -22.80 -4.84
N GLY A 76 -6.23 -22.27 -3.87
CA GLY A 76 -5.47 -23.03 -2.88
C GLY A 76 -6.33 -24.03 -2.11
N GLY A 77 -7.43 -23.56 -1.52
CA GLY A 77 -8.38 -24.39 -0.78
C GLY A 77 -9.01 -25.49 -1.64
N ALA A 78 -9.49 -25.16 -2.84
CA ALA A 78 -10.08 -26.15 -3.76
C ALA A 78 -9.05 -27.20 -4.23
N SER A 79 -7.77 -26.84 -4.32
CA SER A 79 -6.68 -27.76 -4.66
C SER A 79 -6.30 -28.64 -3.47
N ALA A 80 -6.39 -28.11 -2.26
CA ALA A 80 -6.12 -28.83 -1.01
C ALA A 80 -7.00 -30.06 -0.85
N ILE A 81 -8.29 -29.93 -1.13
CA ILE A 81 -9.25 -31.03 -1.03
C ILE A 81 -8.87 -32.17 -1.98
N ARG A 82 -8.46 -31.86 -3.21
CA ARG A 82 -8.09 -32.92 -4.18
C ARG A 82 -6.74 -33.57 -3.87
N ALA A 83 -5.80 -32.79 -3.34
CA ALA A 83 -4.42 -33.23 -3.16
C ALA A 83 -4.14 -33.86 -1.80
N LEU A 84 -4.77 -33.37 -0.74
CA LEU A 84 -4.39 -33.68 0.64
C LEU A 84 -5.46 -34.50 1.38
N ASP A 85 -6.75 -34.32 1.06
CA ASP A 85 -7.85 -35.05 1.68
C ASP A 85 -7.70 -36.57 1.62
N PRO A 86 -7.30 -37.20 0.49
CA PRO A 86 -7.14 -38.66 0.44
C PRO A 86 -6.09 -39.18 1.41
N TYR A 87 -5.03 -38.41 1.63
CA TYR A 87 -3.95 -38.76 2.57
C TYR A 87 -4.41 -38.56 4.01
N VAL A 88 -5.12 -37.46 4.32
CA VAL A 88 -5.63 -37.19 5.67
C VAL A 88 -6.71 -38.21 6.06
N LYS A 89 -7.57 -38.63 5.12
CA LYS A 89 -8.56 -39.70 5.32
C LYS A 89 -7.93 -41.06 5.62
N SER A 90 -6.72 -41.32 5.13
CA SER A 90 -6.03 -42.60 5.34
C SER A 90 -5.46 -42.76 6.75
N ILE A 91 -5.47 -41.70 7.57
CA ILE A 91 -4.96 -41.74 8.95
C ILE A 91 -5.95 -42.52 9.83
N PRO A 92 -5.51 -43.57 10.55
CA PRO A 92 -6.38 -44.45 11.35
C PRO A 92 -6.80 -43.82 12.68
N VAL A 93 -7.26 -42.57 12.64
CA VAL A 93 -7.78 -41.81 13.79
C VAL A 93 -9.13 -41.25 13.39
N THR A 94 -10.20 -41.75 14.02
CA THR A 94 -11.61 -41.49 13.64
C THR A 94 -11.99 -40.01 13.66
N LEU A 95 -11.37 -39.23 14.55
CA LEU A 95 -11.54 -37.77 14.59
C LEU A 95 -10.89 -37.09 13.37
N ILE A 96 -9.70 -37.52 12.96
CA ILE A 96 -8.95 -36.92 11.84
C ILE A 96 -9.62 -37.26 10.51
N SER A 97 -10.09 -38.50 10.34
CA SER A 97 -10.78 -38.91 9.11
C SER A 97 -12.11 -38.17 8.92
N SER A 98 -12.83 -37.86 10.01
CA SER A 98 -14.12 -37.16 9.98
C SER A 98 -14.00 -35.67 9.63
N TYR A 99 -12.88 -35.03 9.96
CA TYR A 99 -12.58 -33.62 9.65
C TYR A 99 -11.51 -33.45 8.57
N SER A 100 -11.25 -34.51 7.80
CA SER A 100 -10.16 -34.58 6.83
C SER A 100 -10.14 -33.45 5.80
N GLU A 101 -11.31 -33.06 5.29
CA GLU A 101 -11.46 -31.96 4.34
C GLU A 101 -11.06 -30.61 4.97
N ALA A 102 -11.60 -30.31 6.15
CA ALA A 102 -11.31 -29.08 6.88
C ALA A 102 -9.82 -28.98 7.26
N ILE A 103 -9.23 -30.08 7.73
CA ILE A 103 -7.79 -30.17 8.05
C ILE A 103 -6.94 -29.94 6.80
N SER A 104 -7.34 -30.54 5.68
CA SER A 104 -6.62 -30.42 4.40
C SER A 104 -6.63 -28.99 3.89
N VAL A 105 -7.80 -28.35 3.86
CA VAL A 105 -7.95 -26.94 3.47
C VAL A 105 -7.15 -26.05 4.40
N ALA A 106 -7.27 -26.23 5.72
CA ALA A 106 -6.56 -25.41 6.69
C ALA A 106 -5.03 -25.50 6.53
N ALA A 107 -4.50 -26.71 6.36
CA ALA A 107 -3.07 -26.94 6.17
C ALA A 107 -2.53 -26.23 4.92
N VAL A 108 -3.21 -26.37 3.77
CA VAL A 108 -2.77 -25.74 2.52
C VAL A 108 -2.95 -24.22 2.56
N VAL A 109 -4.06 -23.73 3.13
CA VAL A 109 -4.27 -22.29 3.32
C VAL A 109 -3.18 -21.69 4.19
N LEU A 110 -2.75 -22.36 5.27
CA LEU A 110 -1.63 -21.89 6.10
C LEU A 110 -0.32 -21.80 5.33
N VAL A 111 0.01 -22.83 4.53
CA VAL A 111 1.21 -22.84 3.69
C VAL A 111 1.17 -21.72 2.65
N ILE A 112 0.06 -21.58 1.92
CA ILE A 112 -0.12 -20.53 0.92
C ILE A 112 -0.08 -19.14 1.58
N SER A 113 -0.70 -18.99 2.75
CA SER A 113 -0.70 -17.73 3.50
C SER A 113 0.72 -17.35 3.92
N TYR A 114 1.54 -18.30 4.39
CA TYR A 114 2.95 -18.04 4.71
C TYR A 114 3.71 -17.52 3.48
N PHE A 115 3.63 -18.20 2.34
CA PHE A 115 4.30 -17.75 1.13
C PHE A 115 3.74 -16.42 0.60
N THR A 116 2.43 -16.19 0.72
CA THR A 116 1.79 -14.94 0.33
C THR A 116 2.26 -13.78 1.21
N LEU A 117 2.37 -13.98 2.52
CA LEU A 117 2.89 -12.97 3.45
C LEU A 117 4.37 -12.69 3.19
N VAL A 118 5.19 -13.73 3.06
CA VAL A 118 6.65 -13.55 2.90
C VAL A 118 6.98 -13.00 1.52
N LEU A 119 6.58 -13.69 0.45
CA LEU A 119 6.96 -13.36 -0.92
C LEU A 119 6.03 -12.32 -1.56
N GLY A 120 4.74 -12.35 -1.22
CA GLY A 120 3.74 -11.45 -1.77
C GLY A 120 3.55 -10.17 -0.95
N GLU A 121 4.20 -10.01 0.20
CA GLU A 121 4.02 -8.82 1.02
C GLU A 121 5.32 -8.28 1.63
N LEU A 122 5.92 -9.01 2.57
CA LEU A 122 7.05 -8.53 3.37
C LEU A 122 8.29 -8.27 2.52
N LEU A 123 8.64 -9.20 1.63
CA LEU A 123 9.80 -9.05 0.76
C LEU A 123 9.65 -7.88 -0.23
N PRO A 124 8.54 -7.76 -1.00
CA PRO A 124 8.29 -6.61 -1.87
C PRO A 124 8.29 -5.27 -1.13
N LYS A 125 7.65 -5.19 0.06
CA LYS A 125 7.65 -3.98 0.89
C LYS A 125 9.08 -3.61 1.33
N SER A 126 9.88 -4.60 1.74
CA SER A 126 11.28 -4.38 2.12
C SER A 126 12.13 -3.88 0.96
N ILE A 127 11.90 -4.40 -0.25
CA ILE A 127 12.58 -3.94 -1.47
C ILE A 127 12.13 -2.52 -1.82
N ALA A 128 10.84 -2.22 -1.71
CA ALA A 128 10.26 -0.89 -1.93
C ALA A 128 10.89 0.18 -1.04
N LEU A 129 11.11 -0.11 0.24
CA LEU A 129 11.72 0.82 1.19
C LEU A 129 13.18 1.15 0.87
N LYS A 130 13.94 0.25 0.24
CA LYS A 130 15.33 0.49 -0.12
C LYS A 130 15.49 1.45 -1.30
N SER A 131 14.50 1.52 -2.19
CA SER A 131 14.57 2.36 -3.39
C SER A 131 13.17 2.86 -3.80
N PRO A 132 12.50 3.64 -2.94
CA PRO A 132 11.09 3.98 -3.09
C PRO A 132 10.84 4.78 -4.37
N GLU A 133 11.70 5.75 -4.68
CA GLU A 133 11.55 6.60 -5.87
C GLU A 133 11.58 5.78 -7.17
N LYS A 134 12.58 4.91 -7.30
CA LYS A 134 12.79 4.09 -8.50
C LYS A 134 11.60 3.16 -8.70
N ILE A 135 11.17 2.50 -7.64
CA ILE A 135 10.06 1.53 -7.69
C ILE A 135 8.75 2.28 -7.94
N ALA A 136 8.51 3.40 -7.27
CA ALA A 136 7.33 4.24 -7.47
C ALA A 136 7.19 4.72 -8.92
N LEU A 137 8.29 5.14 -9.56
CA LEU A 137 8.28 5.51 -10.98
C LEU A 137 7.95 4.32 -11.90
N ILE A 138 8.47 3.13 -11.60
CA ILE A 138 8.18 1.91 -12.38
C ILE A 138 6.70 1.54 -12.26
N VAL A 139 6.16 1.54 -11.04
CA VAL A 139 4.78 1.07 -10.76
C VAL A 139 3.70 2.11 -11.06
N ALA A 140 4.06 3.39 -11.16
CA ALA A 140 3.10 4.49 -11.30
C ALA A 140 2.13 4.30 -12.48
N ARG A 141 2.63 3.95 -13.67
CA ARG A 141 1.79 3.80 -14.86
C ARG A 141 0.89 2.56 -14.79
N PRO A 142 1.39 1.36 -14.44
CA PRO A 142 0.52 0.20 -14.21
C PRO A 142 -0.56 0.45 -13.17
N ILE A 143 -0.24 1.07 -12.03
CA ILE A 143 -1.23 1.36 -10.99
C ILE A 143 -2.27 2.39 -11.46
N LEU A 144 -1.85 3.43 -12.19
CA LEU A 144 -2.82 4.39 -12.74
C LEU A 144 -3.78 3.70 -13.73
N MET A 145 -3.28 2.78 -14.55
CA MET A 145 -4.12 2.00 -15.48
C MET A 145 -5.10 1.11 -14.72
N PHE A 146 -4.62 0.41 -13.69
CA PHE A 146 -5.47 -0.40 -12.83
C PHE A 146 -6.55 0.44 -12.13
N SER A 147 -6.21 1.62 -11.60
CA SER A 147 -7.15 2.56 -10.98
C SER A 147 -8.26 3.04 -11.93
N LYS A 148 -8.00 3.08 -13.24
CA LYS A 148 -9.03 3.39 -14.24
C LYS A 148 -10.00 2.23 -14.41
N ILE A 149 -9.48 1.01 -14.51
CA ILE A 149 -10.29 -0.22 -14.66
C ILE A 149 -11.16 -0.42 -13.41
N THR A 150 -10.59 -0.24 -12.22
CA THR A 150 -11.29 -0.41 -10.94
C THR A 150 -11.99 0.86 -10.46
N SER A 151 -12.07 1.91 -11.29
CA SER A 151 -12.54 3.24 -10.88
C SER A 151 -13.92 3.24 -10.24
N LEU A 152 -14.86 2.43 -10.76
CA LEU A 152 -16.22 2.32 -10.22
C LEU A 152 -16.20 1.78 -8.78
N ILE A 153 -15.49 0.67 -8.57
CA ILE A 153 -15.36 0.01 -7.27
C ILE A 153 -14.61 0.92 -6.29
N VAL A 154 -13.49 1.50 -6.75
CA VAL A 154 -12.65 2.39 -5.95
C VAL A 154 -13.41 3.65 -5.52
N SER A 155 -14.27 4.20 -6.37
CA SER A 155 -15.08 5.39 -6.01
C SER A 155 -16.07 5.07 -4.90
N PHE A 156 -16.71 3.91 -4.95
CA PHE A 156 -17.61 3.45 -3.87
C PHE A 156 -16.84 3.27 -2.57
N LEU A 157 -15.69 2.57 -2.60
CA LEU A 157 -14.85 2.36 -1.42
C LEU A 157 -14.34 3.68 -0.83
N THR A 158 -13.87 4.60 -1.68
CA THR A 158 -13.40 5.93 -1.25
C THR A 158 -14.54 6.71 -0.60
N LEU A 159 -15.75 6.66 -1.17
CA LEU A 159 -16.93 7.29 -0.57
C LEU A 159 -17.29 6.68 0.78
N SER A 160 -17.23 5.35 0.91
CA SER A 160 -17.46 4.65 2.18
C SER A 160 -16.43 5.08 3.23
N THR A 161 -15.13 5.04 2.89
CA THR A 161 -14.05 5.47 3.79
C THR A 161 -14.24 6.92 4.23
N ASN A 162 -14.50 7.84 3.29
CA ASN A 162 -14.69 9.25 3.59
C ASN A 162 -15.94 9.50 4.46
N THR A 163 -16.99 8.71 4.29
CA THR A 163 -18.17 8.76 5.16
C THR A 163 -17.81 8.36 6.60
N PHE A 164 -17.08 7.26 6.78
CA PHE A 164 -16.62 6.85 8.11
C PHE A 164 -15.69 7.89 8.74
N LEU A 165 -14.73 8.45 7.99
CA LEU A 165 -13.86 9.50 8.49
C LEU A 165 -14.65 10.70 9.04
N LYS A 166 -15.69 11.15 8.32
CA LYS A 166 -16.57 12.22 8.78
C LYS A 166 -17.33 11.86 10.06
N ILE A 167 -17.81 10.62 10.17
CA ILE A 167 -18.50 10.13 11.37
C ILE A 167 -17.57 10.18 12.58
N PHE A 168 -16.29 9.86 12.40
CA PHE A 168 -15.27 9.95 13.44
C PHE A 168 -14.71 11.37 13.65
N GLY A 169 -15.24 12.39 12.97
CA GLY A 169 -14.77 13.77 13.06
C GLY A 169 -13.38 14.01 12.45
N LEU A 170 -12.87 13.07 11.65
CA LEU A 170 -11.57 13.20 10.99
C LEU A 170 -11.71 14.03 9.71
N GLN A 171 -10.76 14.94 9.50
CA GLN A 171 -10.69 15.73 8.26
C GLN A 171 -10.33 14.82 7.09
N LEU A 172 -11.05 14.98 5.98
CA LEU A 172 -10.69 14.33 4.73
C LEU A 172 -9.33 14.84 4.25
N TYR A 173 -8.61 13.99 3.51
CA TYR A 173 -7.36 14.40 2.90
C TYR A 173 -7.59 15.58 1.94
N SER A 174 -7.26 16.78 2.39
CA SER A 174 -7.30 18.01 1.59
C SER A 174 -5.87 18.40 1.25
N GLN A 175 -5.60 18.71 -0.02
CA GLN A 175 -4.28 19.21 -0.44
C GLN A 175 -3.89 20.55 0.20
N LYS A 176 -4.80 21.20 0.95
CA LYS A 176 -4.52 22.45 1.64
C LYS A 176 -3.90 22.17 3.00
N SER A 177 -2.62 21.80 3.00
CA SER A 177 -1.76 22.08 4.15
C SER A 177 -1.52 23.58 4.13
N PHE A 178 -2.44 24.34 4.69
CA PHE A 178 -2.07 25.70 5.11
C PHE A 178 -1.11 25.51 6.26
N VAL A 179 0.16 25.82 6.06
CA VAL A 179 1.09 25.93 7.18
C VAL A 179 0.55 27.08 8.01
N THR A 180 0.08 26.78 9.23
CA THR A 180 -0.44 27.85 10.09
C THR A 180 0.72 28.71 10.55
N GLU A 181 0.44 29.94 10.96
CA GLU A 181 1.47 30.83 11.50
C GLU A 181 2.19 30.19 12.69
N GLU A 182 1.47 29.42 13.50
CA GLU A 182 2.02 28.65 14.62
C GLU A 182 2.99 27.57 14.17
N GLU A 183 2.72 26.87 13.07
CA GLU A 183 3.65 25.89 12.50
C GLU A 183 4.90 26.57 11.94
N ILE A 184 4.77 27.75 11.32
CA ILE A 184 5.94 28.54 10.87
C ILE A 184 6.78 28.98 12.08
N LYS A 185 6.14 29.51 13.13
CA LYS A 185 6.80 29.89 14.39
C LYS A 185 7.50 28.69 15.04
N MET A 186 6.92 27.49 14.94
CA MET A 186 7.52 26.25 15.44
C MET A 186 8.79 25.88 14.66
N PHE A 187 8.78 25.94 13.33
CA PHE A 187 9.96 25.66 12.51
C PHE A 187 11.10 26.66 12.75
N ILE A 188 10.78 27.94 12.98
CA ILE A 188 11.77 28.97 13.32
C ILE A 188 12.44 28.66 14.66
N ARG A 189 11.65 28.24 15.66
CA ARG A 189 12.16 27.84 16.98
C ARG A 189 13.01 26.57 16.90
N GLU A 190 12.58 25.56 16.16
CA GLU A 190 13.39 24.36 15.95
C GLU A 190 14.71 24.71 15.26
N GLY A 191 14.70 25.55 14.21
CA GLY A 191 15.91 26.02 13.53
C GLY A 191 16.90 26.76 14.43
N LYS A 192 16.41 27.47 15.45
CA LYS A 192 17.22 28.11 16.49
C LYS A 192 17.94 27.10 17.38
N ASP A 193 17.25 26.04 17.81
CA ASP A 193 17.81 25.02 18.71
C ASP A 193 18.94 24.22 18.05
N ILE A 194 18.94 24.13 16.72
CA ILE A 194 20.00 23.52 15.90
C ILE A 194 21.09 24.52 15.47
N GLY A 195 20.98 25.80 15.87
CA GLY A 195 21.96 26.86 15.57
C GLY A 195 21.98 27.31 14.11
N PHE A 196 20.89 27.10 13.37
CA PHE A 196 20.81 27.40 11.94
C PHE A 196 20.56 28.89 11.63
N PHE A 197 20.00 29.65 12.59
CA PHE A 197 19.67 31.06 12.44
C PHE A 197 20.42 31.91 13.47
N GLU A 198 20.94 33.06 13.03
CA GLU A 198 21.52 34.04 13.94
C GLU A 198 20.42 34.85 14.66
N PRO A 199 20.66 35.39 15.87
CA PRO A 199 19.66 36.14 16.65
C PRO A 199 19.06 37.35 15.91
N GLU A 200 19.78 37.87 14.92
CA GLU A 200 19.39 39.03 14.10
C GLU A 200 18.40 38.63 13.00
N GLU A 201 18.54 37.42 12.43
CA GLU A 201 17.61 36.85 11.45
C GLU A 201 16.27 36.48 12.10
N GLU A 202 16.28 36.03 13.35
CA GLU A 202 15.08 35.76 14.16
C GLU A 202 14.21 37.01 14.31
N LYS A 203 14.82 38.15 14.63
CA LYS A 203 14.10 39.43 14.79
C LYS A 203 13.47 39.89 13.48
N LEU A 204 14.19 39.75 12.37
CA LEU A 204 13.68 40.12 11.05
C LEU A 204 12.45 39.28 10.68
N ILE A 205 12.50 37.97 10.89
CA ILE A 205 11.38 37.07 10.58
C ILE A 205 10.18 37.40 11.49
N HIS A 206 10.40 37.57 12.79
CA HIS A 206 9.34 37.94 13.73
C HIS A 206 8.67 39.27 13.37
N SER A 207 9.46 40.30 13.01
CA SER A 207 8.91 41.59 12.60
C SER A 207 8.04 41.47 11.35
N VAL A 208 8.42 40.66 10.35
CA VAL A 208 7.62 40.48 9.13
C VAL A 208 6.25 39.84 9.40
N PHE A 209 6.15 38.94 10.38
CA PHE A 209 4.88 38.32 10.77
C PHE A 209 4.00 39.22 11.67
N GLU A 210 4.55 40.20 12.39
CA GLU A 210 3.76 41.16 13.19
C GLU A 210 3.11 42.28 12.37
N PHE A 211 3.50 42.48 11.09
CA PHE A 211 2.95 43.53 10.22
C PHE A 211 1.78 43.08 9.32
N THR A 212 1.15 41.93 9.56
CA THR A 212 -0.12 41.51 8.93
C THR A 212 -1.15 41.20 9.99
#